data_AF-A0A840WFD0-F1
#
_entry.id   AF-A0A840WFD0-F1
#
_cell.length_a   1.000
_cell.length_b   1.000
_cell.length_c   1.000
_cell.angle_alpha   90.00
_cell.angle_beta   90.00
_cell.angle_gamma   90.00
#
_symmetry.space_group_name_H-M   'P 1'
#
loop_
_entity.id
_entity.type
_entity.pdbx_description
1 polymer ?
#
loop_
_entity_poly.entity_id
_entity_poly.type
_entity_poly.pdbx_seq_one_letter_code
_entity_poly.pdbx_strand_id
1 'polypeptide(L)'
;MQRTGKRRLVTAALTALVLVLGGVVATVTRHDPGPTRYLTDDQGRALFLHGLNTSGSTKSDPDRLPWITEEDVQTEYDAMGTNFVRFLIQWQALEPEEGVYDEEYLDAVAERVEWYADRGYHVLLDMHQDLYGRYTSPEEHSGNGAPEWATHNDGLRVESNEMWELVYLEPGVVRAFDHFWGTTGEHPGLMDAYADAWGHVAARFSGHPAVLGYDLMNEPFGGSLQGADFEAGPLAELYRRSIARVREADQDTWIFVEGQAVGVNWGLPSHLPRLDDPRGDEPRIVYAPHMYALPMDLGQPYEGDAKRRVDASVDAWSHSVQLVGERLEAPIVLGEFGLDMSGAGAPEFVERILAETEAMSAGRVYWSNDHDGWGPWEDRAEGGELTPGPLAHVMNRAYPRAVAGEPLELGYDDAAETLSVRYTERAGVSGSTELYLPEDVFGGGPGQGFELTVDTPAGDGGWTSDWDGQLRILHVTVNGAADGDETALTVAPE
;
A
#
# COMPACT_ATOMS: atom_id res chain seq x y z
N MET A 1 11.14 35.92 -14.80
CA MET A 1 10.92 35.41 -16.17
C MET A 1 11.55 34.03 -16.44
N GLN A 2 12.58 33.58 -15.70
CA GLN A 2 13.13 32.21 -15.85
C GLN A 2 12.27 31.09 -15.21
N ARG A 3 11.65 31.32 -14.05
CA ARG A 3 10.79 30.31 -13.36
C ARG A 3 9.56 29.87 -14.16
N THR A 4 8.94 30.79 -14.91
CA THR A 4 7.76 30.49 -15.74
C THR A 4 8.10 29.76 -17.05
N GLY A 5 9.32 29.91 -17.56
CA GLY A 5 9.81 29.16 -18.72
C GLY A 5 10.14 27.70 -18.38
N LYS A 6 10.76 27.47 -17.22
CA LYS A 6 11.09 26.13 -16.70
C LYS A 6 9.85 25.29 -16.39
N ARG A 7 8.85 25.85 -15.68
CA ARG A 7 7.58 25.14 -15.41
C ARG A 7 6.87 24.67 -16.69
N ARG A 8 6.90 25.48 -17.76
CA ARG A 8 6.29 25.10 -19.05
C ARG A 8 7.02 23.95 -19.74
N LEU A 9 8.34 23.85 -19.60
CA LEU A 9 9.14 22.75 -20.16
C LEU A 9 8.88 21.43 -19.42
N VAL A 10 8.81 21.49 -18.09
CA VAL A 10 8.49 20.34 -17.23
C VAL A 10 7.07 19.82 -17.49
N THR A 11 6.07 20.71 -17.52
CA THR A 11 4.70 20.31 -17.87
C THR A 11 4.62 19.73 -19.29
N ALA A 12 5.38 20.27 -20.26
CA ALA A 12 5.41 19.74 -21.62
C ALA A 12 6.05 18.35 -21.70
N ALA A 13 7.12 18.10 -20.93
CA ALA A 13 7.78 16.79 -20.87
C ALA A 13 6.88 15.72 -20.24
N LEU A 14 6.24 16.02 -19.10
CA LEU A 14 5.29 15.12 -18.45
C LEU A 14 4.05 14.87 -19.32
N THR A 15 3.52 15.90 -19.96
CA THR A 15 2.39 15.74 -20.90
C THR A 15 2.79 14.87 -22.09
N ALA A 16 4.00 15.03 -22.62
CA ALA A 16 4.50 14.19 -23.71
C ALA A 16 4.71 12.74 -23.27
N LEU A 17 5.20 12.51 -22.05
CA LEU A 17 5.36 11.18 -21.46
C LEU A 17 4.00 10.49 -21.28
N VAL A 18 3.01 11.18 -20.71
CA VAL A 18 1.63 10.69 -20.58
C VAL A 18 0.99 10.39 -21.95
N LEU A 19 1.26 11.22 -22.97
CA LEU A 19 0.74 10.99 -24.32
C LEU A 19 1.40 9.81 -25.04
N VAL A 20 2.68 9.53 -24.76
CA VAL A 20 3.41 8.37 -25.31
C VAL A 20 2.96 7.09 -24.61
N LEU A 21 2.77 7.12 -23.29
CA LEU A 21 2.31 5.99 -22.48
C LEU A 21 0.82 5.68 -22.70
N GLY A 22 -0.01 6.71 -22.88
CA GLY A 22 -1.45 6.59 -23.19
C GLY A 22 -1.75 6.28 -24.65
N GLY A 23 -0.74 5.91 -25.44
CA GLY A 23 -0.78 5.70 -26.88
C GLY A 23 -1.58 4.48 -27.37
N VAL A 24 -2.67 4.09 -26.70
CA VAL A 24 -3.75 3.29 -27.26
C VAL A 24 -5.06 3.85 -26.70
N VAL A 25 -5.78 4.61 -27.52
CA VAL A 25 -7.19 4.95 -27.23
C VAL A 25 -7.97 3.66 -27.32
N ALA A 26 -8.05 2.91 -26.23
CA ALA A 26 -9.06 1.89 -26.07
C ALA A 26 -10.40 2.62 -26.07
N THR A 27 -11.24 2.35 -27.06
CA THR A 27 -12.68 2.56 -26.96
C THR A 27 -13.15 1.78 -25.73
N VAL A 28 -13.16 2.41 -24.55
CA VAL A 28 -13.72 1.83 -23.34
C VAL A 28 -15.22 1.77 -23.55
N THR A 29 -15.72 0.61 -23.99
CA THR A 29 -17.07 0.22 -23.62
C THR A 29 -17.09 0.23 -22.11
N ARG A 30 -17.90 1.11 -21.50
CA ARG A 30 -18.10 1.13 -20.05
C ARG A 30 -18.55 -0.27 -19.65
N HIS A 31 -17.62 -1.03 -19.08
CA HIS A 31 -17.90 -2.25 -18.38
C HIS A 31 -17.89 -1.85 -16.92
N ASP A 32 -18.99 -2.12 -16.22
CA ASP A 32 -19.02 -1.94 -14.78
C ASP A 32 -18.16 -3.06 -14.17
N PRO A 33 -17.41 -2.76 -13.10
CA PRO A 33 -16.61 -3.77 -12.45
C PRO A 33 -17.39 -5.00 -11.97
N GLY A 34 -16.76 -6.17 -12.08
CA GLY A 34 -17.14 -7.40 -11.41
C GLY A 34 -17.14 -7.27 -9.87
N PRO A 35 -17.55 -8.33 -9.16
CA PRO A 35 -17.67 -8.29 -7.70
C PRO A 35 -16.32 -8.08 -7.01
N THR A 36 -16.34 -7.31 -5.93
CA THR A 36 -15.18 -7.06 -5.07
C THR A 36 -14.64 -8.36 -4.47
N ARG A 37 -13.32 -8.45 -4.39
CA ARG A 37 -12.60 -9.53 -3.69
C ARG A 37 -11.92 -8.94 -2.46
N TYR A 38 -11.78 -9.75 -1.43
CA TYR A 38 -11.23 -9.33 -0.14
C TYR A 38 -9.99 -10.15 0.20
N LEU A 39 -9.02 -9.51 0.84
CA LEU A 39 -8.02 -10.24 1.61
C LEU A 39 -8.72 -10.88 2.79
N THR A 40 -8.27 -12.08 3.15
CA THR A 40 -8.82 -12.81 4.29
C THR A 40 -7.71 -13.22 5.24
N ASP A 41 -8.06 -13.24 6.53
CA ASP A 41 -7.25 -13.91 7.54
C ASP A 41 -7.49 -15.43 7.54
N ASP A 42 -6.82 -16.14 8.44
CA ASP A 42 -6.94 -17.59 8.60
C ASP A 42 -8.33 -18.04 9.06
N GLN A 43 -9.17 -17.12 9.53
CA GLN A 43 -10.56 -17.38 9.91
C GLN A 43 -11.54 -17.11 8.77
N GLY A 44 -11.05 -16.65 7.61
CA GLY A 44 -11.86 -16.30 6.44
C GLY A 44 -12.54 -14.94 6.54
N ARG A 45 -12.20 -14.11 7.54
CA ARG A 45 -12.80 -12.78 7.71
C ARG A 45 -12.24 -11.83 6.67
N ALA A 46 -13.08 -10.98 6.07
CA ALA A 46 -12.63 -9.96 5.15
C ALA A 46 -11.85 -8.87 5.90
N LEU A 47 -10.61 -8.62 5.48
CA LEU A 47 -9.71 -7.67 6.13
C LEU A 47 -9.81 -6.27 5.50
N PHE A 48 -9.78 -5.26 6.37
CA PHE A 48 -9.77 -3.85 6.01
C PHE A 48 -8.52 -3.23 6.62
N LEU A 49 -7.56 -2.90 5.75
CA LEU A 49 -6.19 -2.59 6.14
C LEU A 49 -5.98 -1.09 6.07
N HIS A 50 -5.76 -0.44 7.22
CA HIS A 50 -5.46 0.99 7.32
C HIS A 50 -4.08 1.15 7.96
N GLY A 51 -3.15 1.80 7.27
CA GLY A 51 -1.76 1.81 7.68
C GLY A 51 -0.90 2.94 7.14
N LEU A 52 0.37 2.89 7.52
CA LEU A 52 1.43 3.78 7.04
C LEU A 52 2.58 2.97 6.42
N ASN A 53 3.28 3.59 5.47
CA ASN A 53 4.56 3.09 4.98
C ASN A 53 5.62 3.38 6.04
N THR A 54 6.39 2.36 6.40
CA THR A 54 7.46 2.45 7.41
C THR A 54 8.77 1.91 6.85
N SER A 55 9.73 2.73 6.44
CA SER A 55 9.65 4.20 6.33
C SER A 55 10.63 4.69 5.27
N GLY A 56 10.43 5.92 4.79
CA GLY A 56 11.36 6.62 3.90
C GLY A 56 12.76 6.76 4.50
N SER A 57 12.91 6.82 5.82
CA SER A 57 14.23 6.86 6.49
C SER A 57 15.14 5.68 6.13
N THR A 58 14.57 4.49 5.89
CA THR A 58 15.31 3.26 5.51
C THR A 58 16.16 3.46 4.26
N LYS A 59 15.74 4.36 3.35
CA LYS A 59 16.41 4.64 2.07
C LYS A 59 17.82 5.20 2.28
N SER A 60 18.06 5.85 3.41
CA SER A 60 19.32 6.53 3.73
C SER A 60 20.03 5.99 4.97
N ASP A 61 19.30 5.34 5.88
CA ASP A 61 19.84 4.76 7.11
C ASP A 61 20.94 3.71 6.80
N PRO A 62 22.14 3.76 7.41
CA PRO A 62 23.23 2.84 7.10
C PRO A 62 22.89 1.36 7.20
N ASP A 63 22.03 0.99 8.16
CA ASP A 63 21.60 -0.38 8.43
C ASP A 63 20.31 -0.73 7.67
N ARG A 64 19.74 0.25 6.93
CA ARG A 64 18.51 0.14 6.12
C ARG A 64 17.30 -0.27 6.96
N LEU A 65 17.31 0.16 8.23
CA LEU A 65 16.21 -0.02 9.16
C LEU A 65 15.48 1.31 9.37
N PRO A 66 14.18 1.26 9.72
CA PRO A 66 13.40 2.47 9.93
C PRO A 66 13.83 3.18 11.23
N TRP A 67 13.60 4.48 11.29
CA TRP A 67 13.85 5.32 12.47
C TRP A 67 13.02 4.92 13.71
N ILE A 68 11.89 4.24 13.49
CA ILE A 68 10.86 3.95 14.48
C ILE A 68 11.37 3.01 15.58
N THR A 69 10.91 3.22 16.81
CA THR A 69 11.09 2.31 17.95
C THR A 69 9.78 1.58 18.29
N GLU A 70 9.85 0.54 19.13
CA GLU A 70 8.64 -0.15 19.61
C GLU A 70 7.63 0.79 20.30
N GLU A 71 8.12 1.77 21.05
CA GLU A 71 7.28 2.79 21.72
C GLU A 71 6.60 3.72 20.70
N ASP A 72 7.29 4.05 19.62
CA ASP A 72 6.71 4.85 18.54
C ASP A 72 5.62 4.07 17.78
N VAL A 73 5.74 2.74 17.63
CA VAL A 73 4.66 1.89 17.07
C VAL A 73 3.42 1.94 17.97
N GLN A 74 3.59 1.91 19.29
CA GLN A 74 2.47 2.12 20.22
C GLN A 74 1.85 3.51 20.05
N THR A 75 2.68 4.53 19.92
CA THR A 75 2.21 5.90 19.77
C THR A 75 1.45 6.10 18.45
N GLU A 76 1.90 5.46 17.37
CA GLU A 76 1.20 5.40 16.08
C GLU A 76 -0.20 4.77 16.25
N TYR A 77 -0.26 3.63 16.95
CA TYR A 77 -1.51 2.96 17.26
C TYR A 77 -2.44 3.84 18.09
N ASP A 78 -1.94 4.44 19.15
CA ASP A 78 -2.74 5.27 20.06
C ASP A 78 -3.30 6.51 19.34
N ALA A 79 -2.54 7.08 18.40
CA ALA A 79 -2.94 8.26 17.64
C ALA A 79 -3.98 7.98 16.56
N MET A 80 -3.93 6.82 15.89
CA MET A 80 -4.70 6.59 14.65
C MET A 80 -5.44 5.25 14.58
N GLY A 81 -5.11 4.29 15.43
CA GLY A 81 -5.71 2.95 15.43
C GLY A 81 -5.40 2.13 14.18
N THR A 82 -4.25 2.35 13.54
CA THR A 82 -3.83 1.59 12.36
C THR A 82 -3.73 0.09 12.68
N ASN A 83 -3.97 -0.76 11.68
CA ASN A 83 -3.86 -2.22 11.79
C ASN A 83 -2.98 -2.83 10.70
N PHE A 84 -2.31 -2.01 9.91
CA PHE A 84 -1.51 -2.44 8.78
C PHE A 84 -0.25 -1.59 8.66
N VAL A 85 0.84 -2.20 8.21
CA VAL A 85 2.08 -1.51 7.87
C VAL A 85 2.62 -2.08 6.57
N ARG A 86 2.99 -1.19 5.62
CA ARG A 86 3.87 -1.54 4.51
C ARG A 86 5.29 -1.25 4.96
N PHE A 87 5.99 -2.30 5.35
CA PHE A 87 7.31 -2.25 5.97
C PHE A 87 8.38 -2.40 4.89
N LEU A 88 9.18 -1.34 4.72
CA LEU A 88 10.18 -1.26 3.67
C LEU A 88 11.38 -2.14 4.03
N ILE A 89 11.65 -3.13 3.19
CA ILE A 89 12.92 -3.85 3.12
C ILE A 89 13.63 -3.49 1.82
N GLN A 90 14.93 -3.77 1.71
CA GLN A 90 15.69 -3.43 0.50
C GLN A 90 16.60 -4.57 0.08
N TRP A 91 16.65 -4.82 -1.23
CA TRP A 91 17.48 -5.88 -1.80
C TRP A 91 18.95 -5.70 -1.43
N GLN A 92 19.45 -4.47 -1.39
CA GLN A 92 20.83 -4.17 -1.01
C GLN A 92 21.19 -4.54 0.45
N ALA A 93 20.21 -4.53 1.35
CA ALA A 93 20.41 -4.92 2.74
C ALA A 93 20.32 -6.44 2.89
N LEU A 94 19.37 -7.05 2.18
CA LEU A 94 19.14 -8.48 2.17
C LEU A 94 20.28 -9.28 1.52
N GLU A 95 20.78 -8.83 0.37
CA GLU A 95 21.77 -9.55 -0.44
C GLU A 95 22.94 -8.61 -0.82
N PRO A 96 23.80 -8.25 0.14
CA PRO A 96 24.89 -7.30 -0.08
C PRO A 96 25.96 -7.80 -1.06
N GLU A 97 26.12 -9.11 -1.20
CA GLU A 97 26.94 -9.77 -2.23
C GLU A 97 26.10 -10.84 -2.93
N GLU A 98 26.33 -11.08 -4.23
CA GLU A 98 25.56 -12.05 -5.03
C GLU A 98 25.54 -13.44 -4.37
N GLY A 99 24.35 -13.93 -4.03
CA GLY A 99 24.10 -15.21 -3.37
C GLY A 99 24.48 -15.27 -1.89
N VAL A 100 24.80 -14.14 -1.25
CA VAL A 100 25.13 -14.04 0.18
C VAL A 100 24.08 -13.20 0.88
N TYR A 101 23.19 -13.86 1.62
CA TYR A 101 22.11 -13.20 2.35
C TYR A 101 22.53 -12.78 3.77
N ASP A 102 22.10 -11.58 4.17
CA ASP A 102 22.34 -11.03 5.50
C ASP A 102 21.23 -11.47 6.48
N GLU A 103 21.52 -12.51 7.26
CA GLU A 103 20.61 -13.01 8.29
C GLU A 103 20.46 -12.05 9.48
N GLU A 104 21.49 -11.23 9.79
CA GLU A 104 21.42 -10.26 10.89
C GLU A 104 20.43 -9.14 10.53
N TYR A 105 20.42 -8.71 9.26
CA TYR A 105 19.40 -7.81 8.74
C TYR A 105 17.99 -8.41 8.87
N LEU A 106 17.79 -9.67 8.47
CA LEU A 106 16.50 -10.34 8.59
C LEU A 106 16.04 -10.54 10.03
N ASP A 107 16.96 -10.78 10.97
CA ASP A 107 16.67 -10.81 12.40
C ASP A 107 16.22 -9.43 12.91
N ALA A 108 16.85 -8.35 12.45
CA ALA A 108 16.43 -7.00 12.79
C ALA A 108 15.06 -6.65 12.20
N VAL A 109 14.74 -7.08 10.96
CA VAL A 109 13.40 -6.94 10.38
C VAL A 109 12.38 -7.73 11.21
N ALA A 110 12.68 -8.98 11.56
CA ALA A 110 11.78 -9.80 12.37
C ALA A 110 11.49 -9.19 13.75
N GLU A 111 12.47 -8.57 14.40
CA GLU A 111 12.24 -7.80 15.62
C GLU A 111 11.18 -6.70 15.44
N ARG A 112 11.22 -5.95 14.33
CA ARG A 112 10.21 -4.90 14.05
C ARG A 112 8.86 -5.51 13.73
N VAL A 113 8.82 -6.63 12.99
CA VAL A 113 7.59 -7.37 12.73
C VAL A 113 6.89 -7.76 14.04
N GLU A 114 7.63 -8.19 15.07
CA GLU A 114 7.06 -8.52 16.39
C GLU A 114 6.45 -7.29 17.08
N TRP A 115 7.05 -6.10 16.97
CA TRP A 115 6.47 -4.87 17.52
C TRP A 115 5.08 -4.58 16.96
N TYR A 116 4.87 -4.85 15.66
CA TYR A 116 3.58 -4.75 14.99
C TYR A 116 2.65 -5.91 15.39
N ALA A 117 3.17 -7.14 15.46
CA ALA A 117 2.42 -8.34 15.83
C ALA A 117 1.76 -8.22 17.21
N ASP A 118 2.49 -7.71 18.21
CA ASP A 118 2.01 -7.51 19.57
C ASP A 118 0.83 -6.53 19.68
N ARG A 119 0.56 -5.76 18.63
CA ARG A 119 -0.53 -4.77 18.53
C ARG A 119 -1.61 -5.18 17.52
N GLY A 120 -1.57 -6.42 17.03
CA GLY A 120 -2.55 -6.98 16.11
C GLY A 120 -2.48 -6.39 14.69
N TYR A 121 -1.31 -5.94 14.27
CA TYR A 121 -1.09 -5.46 12.91
C TYR A 121 -0.91 -6.62 11.94
N HIS A 122 -1.26 -6.33 10.69
CA HIS A 122 -0.79 -7.05 9.52
C HIS A 122 0.45 -6.33 8.96
N VAL A 123 1.46 -7.09 8.55
CA VAL A 123 2.71 -6.58 7.98
C VAL A 123 2.80 -7.01 6.53
N LEU A 124 2.99 -6.05 5.64
CA LEU A 124 3.39 -6.25 4.25
C LEU A 124 4.87 -5.91 4.13
N LEU A 125 5.71 -6.89 3.80
CA LEU A 125 7.12 -6.63 3.50
C LEU A 125 7.24 -6.15 2.06
N ASP A 126 7.78 -4.95 1.85
CA ASP A 126 7.93 -4.33 0.54
C ASP A 126 9.40 -4.27 0.13
N MET A 127 9.75 -4.90 -1.00
CA MET A 127 11.10 -4.81 -1.56
C MET A 127 11.29 -3.49 -2.30
N HIS A 128 11.53 -2.47 -1.50
CA HIS A 128 11.48 -1.10 -1.89
C HIS A 128 12.67 -0.69 -2.77
N GLN A 129 12.40 0.16 -3.75
CA GLN A 129 13.42 0.82 -4.57
C GLN A 129 12.92 2.18 -5.05
N ASP A 130 13.85 3.13 -5.20
CA ASP A 130 13.67 4.29 -6.06
C ASP A 130 14.91 4.48 -6.92
N LEU A 131 14.71 4.89 -8.17
CA LEU A 131 15.80 5.13 -9.13
C LEU A 131 16.75 3.93 -9.22
N TYR A 132 16.18 2.72 -9.13
CA TYR A 132 16.86 1.42 -9.13
C TYR A 132 17.64 1.09 -7.84
N GLY A 133 18.50 2.00 -7.38
CA GLY A 133 19.45 1.70 -6.32
C GLY A 133 20.47 2.80 -6.14
N ARG A 134 21.01 2.94 -4.92
CA ARG A 134 21.99 3.98 -4.56
C ARG A 134 23.29 3.95 -5.38
N TYR A 135 23.56 2.85 -6.06
CA TYR A 135 24.77 2.66 -6.86
C TYR A 135 24.57 3.12 -8.31
N THR A 136 23.36 3.56 -8.67
CA THR A 136 23.05 4.12 -10.00
C THR A 136 23.69 5.50 -10.19
N SER A 137 23.82 6.28 -9.12
CA SER A 137 24.54 7.56 -9.10
C SER A 137 25.30 7.75 -7.78
N PRO A 138 26.58 8.17 -7.81
CA PRO A 138 27.36 8.45 -6.60
C PRO A 138 27.11 9.85 -6.00
N GLU A 139 26.27 10.69 -6.61
CA GLU A 139 25.96 12.06 -6.18
C GLU A 139 24.56 12.17 -5.54
N GLU A 140 24.15 13.36 -5.06
CA GLU A 140 22.83 13.61 -4.45
C GLU A 140 21.68 13.05 -5.32
N HIS A 141 20.69 12.40 -4.69
CA HIS A 141 19.60 11.60 -5.32
C HIS A 141 20.08 10.25 -5.90
N SER A 142 20.95 9.55 -5.16
CA SER A 142 21.53 8.29 -5.59
C SER A 142 20.53 7.16 -5.86
N GLY A 143 19.28 7.25 -5.38
CA GLY A 143 18.31 6.14 -5.35
C GLY A 143 18.51 5.22 -4.15
N ASN A 144 17.68 4.18 -4.05
CA ASN A 144 17.73 3.10 -3.05
C ASN A 144 17.14 1.80 -3.62
N GLY A 145 17.37 0.65 -2.98
CA GLY A 145 16.86 -0.64 -3.45
C GLY A 145 17.95 -1.64 -3.82
N ALA A 146 18.42 -1.65 -5.08
CA ALA A 146 19.34 -2.68 -5.58
C ALA A 146 20.77 -2.58 -5.01
N PRO A 147 21.45 -3.73 -4.75
CA PRO A 147 22.85 -3.78 -4.33
C PRO A 147 23.82 -3.34 -5.44
N GLU A 148 25.06 -3.03 -5.05
CA GLU A 148 26.12 -2.60 -5.97
C GLU A 148 26.39 -3.63 -7.06
N TRP A 149 26.48 -4.91 -6.68
CA TRP A 149 26.82 -6.00 -7.59
C TRP A 149 25.74 -6.20 -8.68
N ALA A 150 24.50 -5.83 -8.39
CA ALA A 150 23.36 -5.88 -9.31
C ALA A 150 23.16 -4.57 -10.09
N THR A 151 23.98 -3.55 -9.87
CA THR A 151 23.80 -2.22 -10.49
C THR A 151 24.75 -1.99 -11.66
N HIS A 152 24.20 -2.01 -12.87
CA HIS A 152 24.94 -1.77 -14.10
C HIS A 152 24.35 -0.56 -14.85
N ASN A 153 25.05 0.57 -14.89
CA ASN A 153 24.59 1.77 -15.62
C ASN A 153 25.50 2.12 -16.81
N ASP A 154 26.49 1.27 -17.12
CA ASP A 154 27.51 1.42 -18.16
C ASP A 154 28.30 2.75 -18.11
N GLY A 155 28.39 3.36 -16.94
CA GLY A 155 29.02 4.68 -16.78
C GLY A 155 28.27 5.80 -17.49
N LEU A 156 26.99 5.59 -17.82
CA LEU A 156 26.14 6.62 -18.39
C LEU A 156 25.77 7.66 -17.33
N ARG A 157 25.47 8.86 -17.83
CA ARG A 157 25.18 10.03 -16.99
C ARG A 157 23.90 9.84 -16.18
N VAL A 158 23.96 10.29 -14.93
CA VAL A 158 22.80 10.55 -14.07
C VAL A 158 22.94 11.96 -13.51
N GLU A 159 22.02 12.85 -13.84
CA GLU A 159 21.97 14.22 -13.28
C GLU A 159 20.78 14.40 -12.36
N SER A 160 20.98 15.16 -11.28
CA SER A 160 19.89 15.60 -10.40
C SER A 160 18.87 16.46 -11.16
N ASN A 161 17.61 16.37 -10.77
CA ASN A 161 16.54 17.20 -11.30
C ASN A 161 15.77 17.90 -10.17
N GLU A 162 15.18 19.07 -10.45
CA GLU A 162 14.31 19.77 -9.49
C GLU A 162 13.06 18.95 -9.15
N MET A 163 12.61 18.08 -10.05
CA MET A 163 11.60 17.05 -9.78
C MET A 163 12.29 15.68 -9.88
N TRP A 164 12.43 15.02 -8.73
CA TRP A 164 13.24 13.80 -8.61
C TRP A 164 12.70 12.65 -9.49
N GLU A 165 11.40 12.62 -9.77
CA GLU A 165 10.74 11.63 -10.63
C GLU A 165 11.29 11.67 -12.05
N LEU A 166 11.75 12.84 -12.53
CA LEU A 166 12.37 12.96 -13.84
C LEU A 166 13.77 12.34 -13.90
N VAL A 167 14.39 12.03 -12.76
CA VAL A 167 15.67 11.33 -12.69
C VAL A 167 15.54 9.89 -13.20
N TYR A 168 14.35 9.28 -13.15
CA TYR A 168 14.09 7.98 -13.81
C TYR A 168 14.40 7.98 -15.31
N LEU A 169 14.33 9.15 -15.96
CA LEU A 169 14.61 9.29 -17.39
C LEU A 169 16.10 9.54 -17.70
N GLU A 170 16.95 9.64 -16.68
CA GLU A 170 18.39 9.82 -16.89
C GLU A 170 19.02 8.55 -17.50
N PRO A 171 19.96 8.70 -18.47
CA PRO A 171 20.50 7.56 -19.21
C PRO A 171 21.07 6.42 -18.35
N GLY A 172 21.72 6.74 -17.23
CA GLY A 172 22.26 5.74 -16.32
C GLY A 172 21.18 4.96 -15.56
N VAL A 173 20.10 5.62 -15.14
CA VAL A 173 18.97 4.97 -14.47
C VAL A 173 18.23 4.05 -15.44
N VAL A 174 17.92 4.56 -16.63
CA VAL A 174 17.30 3.77 -17.71
C VAL A 174 18.13 2.52 -18.03
N ARG A 175 19.46 2.66 -18.10
CA ARG A 175 20.35 1.53 -18.37
C ARG A 175 20.37 0.48 -17.26
N ALA A 176 20.32 0.89 -16.00
CA ALA A 176 20.25 -0.03 -14.87
C ALA A 176 19.00 -0.92 -14.95
N PHE A 177 17.83 -0.32 -15.20
CA PHE A 177 16.61 -1.07 -15.44
C PHE A 177 16.68 -1.92 -16.72
N ASP A 178 17.22 -1.40 -17.83
CA ASP A 178 17.35 -2.18 -19.08
C ASP A 178 18.20 -3.45 -18.89
N HIS A 179 19.26 -3.38 -18.07
CA HIS A 179 20.07 -4.55 -17.73
C HIS A 179 19.32 -5.52 -16.82
N PHE A 180 18.63 -5.01 -15.79
CA PHE A 180 17.81 -5.83 -14.89
C PHE A 180 16.70 -6.60 -15.62
N TRP A 181 15.95 -5.92 -16.49
CA TRP A 181 14.87 -6.54 -17.28
C TRP A 181 15.37 -7.44 -18.41
N GLY A 182 16.69 -7.52 -18.62
CA GLY A 182 17.29 -8.27 -19.72
C GLY A 182 17.07 -7.65 -21.10
N THR A 183 16.64 -6.39 -21.18
CA THR A 183 16.40 -5.64 -22.43
C THR A 183 17.69 -5.53 -23.26
N THR A 184 18.85 -5.44 -22.61
CA THR A 184 20.17 -5.44 -23.29
C THR A 184 20.65 -6.85 -23.66
N GLY A 185 20.19 -7.87 -22.94
CA GLY A 185 20.67 -9.25 -23.01
C GLY A 185 22.01 -9.51 -22.31
N GLU A 186 22.60 -8.53 -21.62
CA GLU A 186 23.95 -8.64 -21.05
C GLU A 186 23.96 -9.26 -19.63
N HIS A 187 22.91 -9.03 -18.83
CA HIS A 187 22.81 -9.49 -17.44
C HIS A 187 21.57 -10.36 -17.18
N PRO A 188 21.42 -11.53 -17.85
CA PRO A 188 20.19 -12.32 -17.82
C PRO A 188 19.85 -12.92 -16.44
N GLY A 189 20.79 -12.94 -15.50
CA GLY A 189 20.62 -13.54 -14.17
C GLY A 189 20.01 -12.62 -13.11
N LEU A 190 19.86 -11.32 -13.37
CA LEU A 190 19.43 -10.37 -12.32
C LEU A 190 18.01 -10.62 -11.82
N MET A 191 17.06 -10.92 -12.72
CA MET A 191 15.69 -11.28 -12.31
C MET A 191 15.66 -12.60 -11.52
N ASP A 192 16.55 -13.55 -11.83
CA ASP A 192 16.63 -14.81 -11.09
C ASP A 192 17.17 -14.58 -9.68
N ALA A 193 18.22 -13.77 -9.54
CA ALA A 193 18.76 -13.43 -8.22
C ALA A 193 17.76 -12.64 -7.36
N TYR A 194 17.01 -11.71 -7.98
CA TYR A 194 15.93 -10.99 -7.29
C TYR A 194 14.81 -11.94 -6.81
N ALA A 195 14.41 -12.90 -7.64
CA ALA A 195 13.44 -13.93 -7.27
C ALA A 195 13.98 -14.86 -6.17
N ASP A 196 15.26 -15.22 -6.22
CA ASP A 196 15.95 -16.00 -5.18
C ASP A 196 15.96 -15.26 -3.84
N ALA A 197 16.23 -13.95 -3.85
CA ALA A 197 16.15 -13.09 -2.67
C ALA A 197 14.75 -13.10 -2.04
N TRP A 198 13.69 -13.03 -2.87
CA TRP A 198 12.32 -13.19 -2.38
C TRP A 198 12.03 -14.57 -1.79
N GLY A 199 12.55 -15.63 -2.41
CA GLY A 199 12.48 -16.98 -1.83
C GLY A 199 13.12 -17.06 -0.45
N HIS A 200 14.23 -16.35 -0.26
CA HIS A 200 14.93 -16.30 1.03
C HIS A 200 14.13 -15.54 2.09
N VAL A 201 13.54 -14.39 1.76
CA VAL A 201 12.61 -13.66 2.64
C VAL A 201 11.41 -14.53 3.01
N ALA A 202 10.79 -15.19 2.01
CA ALA A 202 9.66 -16.08 2.25
C ALA A 202 10.01 -17.23 3.19
N ALA A 203 11.18 -17.86 3.02
CA ALA A 203 11.64 -18.92 3.91
C ALA A 203 11.83 -18.44 5.37
N ARG A 204 12.21 -17.18 5.57
CA ARG A 204 12.41 -16.58 6.90
C ARG A 204 11.10 -16.24 7.61
N PHE A 205 10.10 -15.78 6.86
CA PHE A 205 8.84 -15.24 7.42
C PHE A 205 7.64 -16.17 7.24
N SER A 206 7.78 -17.30 6.54
CA SER A 206 6.68 -18.24 6.36
C SER A 206 6.10 -18.71 7.68
N GLY A 207 4.78 -18.62 7.81
CA GLY A 207 4.04 -19.01 9.00
C GLY A 207 4.08 -17.97 10.14
N HIS A 208 4.69 -16.80 9.93
CA HIS A 208 4.62 -15.71 10.90
C HIS A 208 3.21 -15.09 10.89
N PRO A 209 2.46 -15.08 12.00
CA PRO A 209 1.03 -14.74 11.99
C PRO A 209 0.74 -13.27 11.62
N ALA A 210 1.69 -12.36 11.87
CA ALA A 210 1.55 -10.95 11.48
C ALA A 210 1.94 -10.68 10.03
N VAL A 211 2.74 -11.53 9.37
CA VAL A 211 3.18 -11.26 7.98
C VAL A 211 2.04 -11.64 7.04
N LEU A 212 1.32 -10.63 6.58
CA LEU A 212 0.18 -10.80 5.69
C LEU A 212 0.61 -11.02 4.25
N GLY A 213 1.69 -10.33 3.82
CA GLY A 213 2.06 -10.35 2.42
C GLY A 213 3.49 -9.93 2.10
N TYR A 214 3.84 -10.18 0.83
CA TYR A 214 5.08 -9.77 0.18
C TYR A 214 4.76 -8.88 -1.03
N ASP A 215 5.19 -7.61 -1.00
CA ASP A 215 5.04 -6.67 -2.11
C ASP A 215 6.28 -6.71 -3.00
N LEU A 216 6.13 -7.38 -4.14
CA LEU A 216 7.25 -7.94 -4.87
C LEU A 216 8.22 -6.90 -5.42
N MET A 217 7.76 -5.69 -5.73
CA MET A 217 8.62 -4.60 -6.19
C MET A 217 7.88 -3.27 -6.12
N ASN A 218 8.42 -2.34 -5.33
CA ASN A 218 7.95 -0.96 -5.32
C ASN A 218 8.13 -0.28 -6.68
N GLU A 219 7.07 0.35 -7.18
CA GLU A 219 7.02 1.22 -8.35
C GLU A 219 7.86 0.74 -9.57
N PRO A 220 7.52 -0.42 -10.18
CA PRO A 220 8.26 -0.94 -11.31
C PRO A 220 8.41 0.08 -12.46
N PHE A 221 9.65 0.28 -12.91
CA PHE A 221 9.99 1.13 -14.05
C PHE A 221 10.72 0.35 -15.14
N GLY A 222 10.20 0.35 -16.36
CA GLY A 222 10.69 -0.52 -17.43
C GLY A 222 11.94 -0.06 -18.18
N GLY A 223 12.55 1.06 -17.78
CA GLY A 223 13.69 1.63 -18.51
C GLY A 223 13.28 2.07 -19.92
N SER A 224 13.94 1.52 -20.94
CA SER A 224 13.64 1.81 -22.35
C SER A 224 12.33 1.15 -22.83
N LEU A 225 11.85 0.11 -22.14
CA LEU A 225 10.58 -0.56 -22.43
C LEU A 225 9.48 0.00 -21.53
N GLN A 226 8.33 0.36 -22.08
CA GLN A 226 7.28 1.06 -21.33
C GLN A 226 5.88 0.58 -21.74
N GLY A 227 4.92 0.76 -20.84
CA GLY A 227 3.51 0.42 -21.06
C GLY A 227 3.29 -1.09 -21.16
N ALA A 228 2.34 -1.49 -22.01
CA ALA A 228 1.89 -2.87 -22.11
C ALA A 228 3.00 -3.87 -22.45
N ASP A 229 3.97 -3.50 -23.29
CA ASP A 229 5.08 -4.38 -23.64
C ASP A 229 6.01 -4.66 -22.45
N PHE A 230 6.16 -3.69 -21.53
CA PHE A 230 6.89 -3.86 -20.28
C PHE A 230 6.07 -4.71 -19.29
N GLU A 231 4.83 -4.31 -19.02
CA GLU A 231 4.00 -4.92 -17.98
C GLU A 231 3.64 -6.39 -18.32
N ALA A 232 3.28 -6.69 -19.57
CA ALA A 232 2.96 -8.05 -20.00
C ALA A 232 4.19 -8.89 -20.40
N GLY A 233 5.35 -8.25 -20.51
CA GLY A 233 6.63 -8.88 -20.84
C GLY A 233 7.48 -9.12 -19.59
N PRO A 234 8.60 -8.39 -19.42
CA PRO A 234 9.57 -8.66 -18.36
C PRO A 234 9.02 -8.46 -16.94
N LEU A 235 8.07 -7.54 -16.71
CA LEU A 235 7.50 -7.36 -15.36
C LEU A 235 6.68 -8.59 -14.92
N ALA A 236 5.76 -9.05 -15.77
CA ALA A 236 5.00 -10.27 -15.51
C ALA A 236 5.92 -11.51 -15.40
N GLU A 237 7.04 -11.53 -16.12
CA GLU A 237 8.04 -12.59 -16.00
C GLU A 237 8.76 -12.56 -14.65
N LEU A 238 9.21 -11.39 -14.18
CA LEU A 238 9.78 -11.25 -12.83
C LEU A 238 8.79 -11.75 -11.79
N TYR A 239 7.53 -11.30 -11.83
CA TYR A 239 6.52 -11.74 -10.87
C TYR A 239 6.29 -13.25 -10.91
N ARG A 240 6.24 -13.89 -12.09
CA ARG A 240 6.13 -15.36 -12.17
C ARG A 240 7.30 -16.06 -11.49
N ARG A 241 8.53 -15.57 -11.67
CA ARG A 241 9.73 -16.13 -11.03
C ARG A 241 9.70 -15.96 -9.52
N SER A 242 9.43 -14.75 -9.05
CA SER A 242 9.34 -14.46 -7.62
C SER A 242 8.21 -15.23 -6.95
N ILE A 243 7.01 -15.29 -7.56
CA ILE A 243 5.89 -16.11 -7.06
C ILE A 243 6.30 -17.57 -6.95
N ALA A 244 6.89 -18.14 -8.00
CA ALA A 244 7.34 -19.53 -7.97
C ALA A 244 8.33 -19.77 -6.82
N ARG A 245 9.27 -18.84 -6.62
CA ARG A 245 10.32 -18.98 -5.60
C ARG A 245 9.80 -18.78 -4.17
N VAL A 246 8.92 -17.82 -3.95
CA VAL A 246 8.17 -17.66 -2.68
C VAL A 246 7.41 -18.94 -2.36
N ARG A 247 6.69 -19.49 -3.35
CA ARG A 247 5.87 -20.71 -3.23
C ARG A 247 6.70 -21.99 -3.14
N GLU A 248 8.03 -21.95 -3.11
CA GLU A 248 8.83 -23.10 -2.68
C GLU A 248 8.89 -23.22 -1.15
N ALA A 249 8.74 -22.11 -0.44
CA ALA A 249 8.82 -22.04 1.03
C ALA A 249 7.48 -21.71 1.70
N ASP A 250 6.64 -20.89 1.07
CA ASP A 250 5.44 -20.32 1.68
C ASP A 250 4.20 -20.45 0.79
N GLN A 251 3.22 -21.25 1.22
CA GLN A 251 1.98 -21.50 0.47
C GLN A 251 0.84 -20.53 0.80
N ASP A 252 0.97 -19.73 1.85
CA ASP A 252 -0.18 -19.07 2.47
C ASP A 252 -0.04 -17.54 2.48
N THR A 253 1.16 -16.99 2.58
CA THR A 253 1.34 -15.53 2.56
C THR A 253 0.88 -14.94 1.22
N TRP A 254 0.13 -13.83 1.28
CA TRP A 254 -0.38 -13.14 0.09
C TRP A 254 0.78 -12.49 -0.69
N ILE A 255 0.66 -12.46 -2.02
CA ILE A 255 1.67 -11.82 -2.87
C ILE A 255 1.06 -10.58 -3.51
N PHE A 256 1.66 -9.44 -3.24
CA PHE A 256 1.25 -8.13 -3.72
C PHE A 256 2.04 -7.81 -4.99
N VAL A 257 1.33 -7.34 -6.01
CA VAL A 257 1.92 -6.99 -7.31
C VAL A 257 1.49 -5.60 -7.75
N GLU A 258 2.47 -4.82 -8.18
CA GLU A 258 2.26 -3.48 -8.72
C GLU A 258 2.29 -3.50 -10.26
N GLY A 259 1.52 -2.60 -10.88
CA GLY A 259 1.74 -2.25 -12.29
C GLY A 259 2.97 -1.35 -12.44
N GLN A 260 3.29 -0.92 -13.65
CA GLN A 260 4.29 0.13 -13.79
C GLN A 260 3.81 1.41 -13.08
N ALA A 261 4.65 2.12 -12.34
CA ALA A 261 4.21 3.33 -11.63
C ALA A 261 3.97 4.52 -12.59
N VAL A 262 4.91 4.77 -13.51
CA VAL A 262 4.87 5.93 -14.39
C VAL A 262 3.62 5.91 -15.26
N GLY A 263 2.80 6.95 -15.12
CA GLY A 263 1.51 7.07 -15.79
C GLY A 263 0.36 6.41 -15.04
N VAL A 264 0.54 5.22 -14.47
CA VAL A 264 -0.54 4.50 -13.74
C VAL A 264 -0.88 5.21 -12.44
N ASN A 265 0.11 5.66 -11.68
CA ASN A 265 -0.10 6.44 -10.46
C ASN A 265 -0.91 7.72 -10.72
N TRP A 266 -0.81 8.27 -11.94
CA TRP A 266 -1.53 9.46 -12.42
C TRP A 266 -2.91 9.15 -13.04
N GLY A 267 -3.33 7.88 -13.05
CA GLY A 267 -4.63 7.42 -13.51
C GLY A 267 -4.67 6.83 -14.94
N LEU A 268 -3.53 6.54 -15.57
CA LEU A 268 -3.52 5.69 -16.76
C LEU A 268 -3.78 4.22 -16.37
N PRO A 269 -4.41 3.41 -17.24
CA PRO A 269 -4.62 2.00 -16.93
C PRO A 269 -3.31 1.20 -16.97
N SER A 270 -3.10 0.34 -15.97
CA SER A 270 -2.10 -0.73 -16.03
C SER A 270 -2.55 -1.83 -16.99
N HIS A 271 -1.59 -2.41 -17.70
CA HIS A 271 -1.72 -3.57 -18.58
C HIS A 271 -1.15 -4.85 -17.98
N LEU A 272 -0.88 -4.86 -16.66
CA LEU A 272 -0.41 -6.06 -15.97
C LEU A 272 -1.38 -7.24 -16.23
N PRO A 273 -0.90 -8.36 -16.78
CA PRO A 273 -1.75 -9.51 -17.07
C PRO A 273 -2.05 -10.29 -15.79
N ARG A 274 -3.10 -11.13 -15.83
CA ARG A 274 -3.35 -12.11 -14.77
C ARG A 274 -2.10 -12.97 -14.57
N LEU A 275 -1.73 -13.15 -13.31
CA LEU A 275 -0.63 -13.98 -12.86
C LEU A 275 -1.19 -15.26 -12.26
N ASP A 276 -0.53 -16.38 -12.52
CA ASP A 276 -0.90 -17.66 -11.92
C ASP A 276 -0.15 -17.82 -10.60
N ASP A 277 -0.86 -18.25 -9.55
CA ASP A 277 -0.29 -18.69 -8.29
C ASP A 277 -0.21 -20.24 -8.32
N PRO A 278 0.99 -20.84 -8.23
CA PRO A 278 1.17 -22.29 -8.32
C PRO A 278 0.70 -23.05 -7.07
N ARG A 279 0.17 -22.38 -6.03
CA ARG A 279 -0.41 -23.05 -4.85
C ARG A 279 -1.55 -23.99 -5.24
N GLY A 280 -1.81 -24.99 -4.39
CA GLY A 280 -2.83 -26.02 -4.65
C GLY A 280 -4.28 -25.56 -4.48
N ASP A 281 -4.50 -24.37 -3.93
CA ASP A 281 -5.80 -23.77 -3.61
C ASP A 281 -6.05 -22.48 -4.43
N GLU A 282 -7.05 -21.69 -4.07
CA GLU A 282 -7.32 -20.39 -4.71
C GLU A 282 -6.10 -19.46 -4.70
N PRO A 283 -5.81 -18.71 -5.77
CA PRO A 283 -4.67 -17.80 -5.82
C PRO A 283 -4.70 -16.76 -4.69
N ARG A 284 -3.53 -16.49 -4.08
CA ARG A 284 -3.36 -15.43 -3.10
C ARG A 284 -2.51 -14.29 -3.67
N ILE A 285 -3.05 -13.65 -4.72
CA ILE A 285 -2.44 -12.47 -5.37
C ILE A 285 -3.28 -11.24 -5.04
N VAL A 286 -2.63 -10.11 -4.73
CA VAL A 286 -3.24 -8.81 -4.41
C VAL A 286 -2.73 -7.77 -5.39
N TYR A 287 -3.61 -6.92 -5.91
CA TYR A 287 -3.19 -5.78 -6.71
C TYR A 287 -2.87 -4.59 -5.81
N ALA A 288 -1.65 -4.05 -5.92
CA ALA A 288 -1.11 -3.03 -5.02
C ALA A 288 -0.76 -1.71 -5.74
N PRO A 289 -1.72 -0.99 -6.37
CA PRO A 289 -1.40 0.25 -7.08
C PRO A 289 -1.08 1.38 -6.11
N HIS A 290 -0.40 2.42 -6.63
CA HIS A 290 -0.22 3.70 -5.94
C HIS A 290 -1.11 4.79 -6.56
N MET A 291 -1.32 5.87 -5.81
CA MET A 291 -2.08 7.04 -6.25
C MET A 291 -1.34 8.32 -5.91
N TYR A 292 -0.96 9.05 -6.95
CA TYR A 292 -0.43 10.41 -6.85
C TYR A 292 -1.10 11.26 -7.92
N ALA A 293 -1.85 12.29 -7.53
CA ALA A 293 -2.57 13.10 -8.52
C ALA A 293 -1.59 14.01 -9.28
N LEU A 294 -1.41 13.79 -10.59
CA LEU A 294 -0.51 14.62 -11.41
C LEU A 294 -0.69 16.14 -11.25
N PRO A 295 -1.92 16.71 -11.13
CA PRO A 295 -2.06 18.14 -10.85
C PRO A 295 -1.36 18.57 -9.56
N MET A 296 -1.35 17.74 -8.53
CA MET A 296 -0.72 17.99 -7.23
C MET A 296 0.79 17.80 -7.29
N ASP A 297 1.30 16.76 -7.98
CA ASP A 297 2.75 16.61 -8.26
C ASP A 297 3.31 17.82 -9.01
N LEU A 298 2.48 18.42 -9.89
CA LEU A 298 2.80 19.67 -10.57
C LEU A 298 2.71 20.93 -9.68
N GLY A 299 2.47 20.76 -8.38
CA GLY A 299 2.40 21.79 -7.35
C GLY A 299 1.08 22.57 -7.32
N GLN A 300 -0.03 22.00 -7.76
CA GLN A 300 -1.35 22.62 -7.57
C GLN A 300 -1.93 22.25 -6.21
N PRO A 301 -2.55 23.22 -5.49
CA PRO A 301 -3.21 22.93 -4.22
C PRO A 301 -4.52 22.18 -4.44
N TYR A 302 -5.03 21.54 -3.39
CA TYR A 302 -6.35 20.92 -3.40
C TYR A 302 -7.45 21.96 -3.10
N GLU A 303 -7.57 22.98 -3.96
CA GLU A 303 -8.55 24.06 -3.80
C GLU A 303 -9.14 24.52 -5.13
N GLY A 304 -10.33 25.14 -5.06
CA GLY A 304 -10.96 25.83 -6.18
C GLY A 304 -11.07 25.00 -7.47
N ASP A 305 -10.51 25.51 -8.56
CA ASP A 305 -10.54 24.82 -9.86
C ASP A 305 -9.56 23.65 -9.95
N ALA A 306 -8.50 23.64 -9.14
CA ALA A 306 -7.53 22.54 -9.09
C ALA A 306 -8.14 21.32 -8.42
N LYS A 307 -8.88 21.52 -7.31
CA LYS A 307 -9.64 20.47 -6.63
C LYS A 307 -10.48 19.63 -7.61
N ARG A 308 -11.30 20.26 -8.46
CA ARG A 308 -12.13 19.54 -9.44
C ARG A 308 -11.35 18.70 -10.45
N ARG A 309 -10.12 19.10 -10.80
CA ARG A 309 -9.25 18.31 -11.68
C ARG A 309 -8.59 17.16 -10.94
N VAL A 310 -8.21 17.37 -9.68
CA VAL A 310 -7.70 16.31 -8.81
C VAL A 310 -8.78 15.25 -8.59
N ASP A 311 -10.00 15.67 -8.23
CA ASP A 311 -11.14 14.76 -8.05
C ASP A 311 -11.39 13.91 -9.30
N ALA A 312 -11.42 14.53 -10.48
CA ALA A 312 -11.55 13.80 -11.74
C ALA A 312 -10.37 12.84 -12.03
N SER A 313 -9.18 13.14 -11.50
CA SER A 313 -8.01 12.25 -11.60
C SER A 313 -8.16 11.05 -10.68
N VAL A 314 -8.64 11.26 -9.44
CA VAL A 314 -8.95 10.19 -8.48
C VAL A 314 -10.02 9.26 -9.07
N ASP A 315 -11.12 9.81 -9.60
CA ASP A 315 -12.20 9.04 -10.21
C ASP A 315 -11.73 8.19 -11.40
N ALA A 316 -10.85 8.75 -12.24
CA ALA A 316 -10.30 8.03 -13.40
C ALA A 316 -9.33 6.92 -12.97
N TRP A 317 -8.51 7.18 -11.95
CA TRP A 317 -7.59 6.22 -11.36
C TRP A 317 -8.36 5.05 -10.73
N SER A 318 -9.34 5.32 -9.87
CA SER A 318 -10.06 4.28 -9.14
C SER A 318 -10.86 3.36 -10.08
N HIS A 319 -11.48 3.93 -11.13
CA HIS A 319 -12.13 3.13 -12.16
C HIS A 319 -11.14 2.22 -12.90
N SER A 320 -9.96 2.74 -13.26
CA SER A 320 -8.93 1.96 -13.94
C SER A 320 -8.38 0.84 -13.06
N VAL A 321 -8.17 1.13 -11.77
CA VAL A 321 -7.69 0.17 -10.77
C VAL A 321 -8.67 -0.97 -10.54
N GLN A 322 -9.98 -0.69 -10.45
CA GLN A 322 -11.00 -1.73 -10.32
C GLN A 322 -11.01 -2.69 -11.52
N LEU A 323 -10.92 -2.16 -12.75
CA LEU A 323 -10.83 -2.98 -13.96
C LEU A 323 -9.57 -3.86 -14.00
N VAL A 324 -8.47 -3.41 -13.41
CA VAL A 324 -7.25 -4.21 -13.27
C VAL A 324 -7.44 -5.29 -12.19
N GLY A 325 -7.99 -4.94 -11.02
CA GLY A 325 -8.30 -5.90 -9.96
C GLY A 325 -9.19 -7.05 -10.44
N GLU A 326 -10.20 -6.75 -11.25
CA GLU A 326 -11.03 -7.78 -11.90
C GLU A 326 -10.25 -8.67 -12.87
N ARG A 327 -9.41 -8.07 -13.72
CA ARG A 327 -8.60 -8.82 -14.69
C ARG A 327 -7.61 -9.76 -13.98
N LEU A 328 -7.06 -9.30 -12.86
CA LEU A 328 -6.16 -10.09 -12.01
C LEU A 328 -6.91 -11.08 -11.13
N GLU A 329 -8.24 -10.96 -11.01
CA GLU A 329 -9.06 -11.70 -10.05
C GLU A 329 -8.57 -11.52 -8.61
N ALA A 330 -8.10 -10.32 -8.27
CA ALA A 330 -7.40 -10.01 -7.03
C ALA A 330 -8.14 -8.95 -6.19
N PRO A 331 -8.06 -9.02 -4.84
CA PRO A 331 -8.36 -7.87 -4.00
C PRO A 331 -7.39 -6.71 -4.27
N ILE A 332 -7.75 -5.52 -3.79
CA ILE A 332 -7.00 -4.28 -4.03
C ILE A 332 -6.56 -3.69 -2.69
N VAL A 333 -5.29 -3.28 -2.62
CA VAL A 333 -4.74 -2.48 -1.52
C VAL A 333 -3.99 -1.29 -2.13
N LEU A 334 -4.36 -0.07 -1.79
CA LEU A 334 -3.61 1.12 -2.18
C LEU A 334 -2.28 1.14 -1.42
N GLY A 335 -1.18 0.81 -2.11
CA GLY A 335 0.15 0.64 -1.51
C GLY A 335 0.79 1.95 -1.06
N GLU A 336 0.49 3.04 -1.77
CA GLU A 336 0.93 4.39 -1.41
C GLU A 336 -0.02 5.47 -1.92
N PHE A 337 -0.24 6.45 -1.07
CA PHE A 337 -0.70 7.79 -1.44
C PHE A 337 -0.21 8.76 -0.36
N GLY A 338 0.03 10.02 -0.73
CA GLY A 338 0.50 10.99 0.25
C GLY A 338 0.62 12.38 -0.35
N LEU A 339 0.82 13.36 0.52
CA LEU A 339 1.15 14.73 0.13
C LEU A 339 1.77 15.50 1.31
N ASP A 340 2.41 16.62 1.02
CA ASP A 340 2.79 17.60 2.03
C ASP A 340 1.56 18.12 2.78
N MET A 341 1.47 17.82 4.07
CA MET A 341 0.31 18.14 4.91
C MET A 341 0.21 19.63 5.28
N SER A 342 1.25 20.43 4.99
CA SER A 342 1.19 21.89 5.11
C SER A 342 0.44 22.58 3.96
N GLY A 343 0.13 21.81 2.90
CA GLY A 343 -0.57 22.29 1.72
C GLY A 343 -2.02 22.69 1.97
N ALA A 344 -2.49 23.71 1.23
CA ALA A 344 -3.88 24.13 1.29
C ALA A 344 -4.81 23.02 0.76
N GLY A 345 -5.80 22.64 1.58
CA GLY A 345 -6.74 21.54 1.30
C GLY A 345 -6.16 20.14 1.54
N ALA A 346 -4.99 20.01 2.19
CA ALA A 346 -4.35 18.70 2.37
C ALA A 346 -5.19 17.68 3.17
N PRO A 347 -5.76 18.02 4.35
CA PRO A 347 -6.69 17.14 5.05
C PRO A 347 -7.89 16.69 4.19
N GLU A 348 -8.48 17.61 3.43
CA GLU A 348 -9.64 17.32 2.57
C GLU A 348 -9.27 16.37 1.41
N PHE A 349 -8.03 16.44 0.91
CA PHE A 349 -7.54 15.47 -0.08
C PHE A 349 -7.36 14.08 0.53
N VAL A 350 -6.82 13.98 1.74
CA VAL A 350 -6.71 12.70 2.45
C VAL A 350 -8.10 12.11 2.66
N GLU A 351 -9.05 12.89 3.19
CA GLU A 351 -10.47 12.48 3.33
C GLU A 351 -11.06 11.97 2.00
N ARG A 352 -10.78 12.65 0.88
CA ARG A 352 -11.21 12.23 -0.46
C ARG A 352 -10.66 10.86 -0.84
N ILE A 353 -9.40 10.56 -0.57
CA ILE A 353 -8.79 9.24 -0.85
C ILE A 353 -9.34 8.18 0.11
N LEU A 354 -9.57 8.54 1.38
CA LEU A 354 -10.18 7.64 2.34
C LEU A 354 -11.57 7.19 1.88
N ALA A 355 -12.40 8.14 1.47
CA ALA A 355 -13.73 7.84 0.92
C ALA A 355 -13.67 6.99 -0.37
N GLU A 356 -12.69 7.23 -1.25
CA GLU A 356 -12.54 6.43 -2.48
C GLU A 356 -12.21 4.97 -2.17
N THR A 357 -11.27 4.76 -1.26
CA THR A 357 -10.81 3.42 -0.90
C THR A 357 -11.86 2.66 -0.08
N GLU A 358 -12.69 3.35 0.72
CA GLU A 358 -13.89 2.77 1.33
C GLU A 358 -14.91 2.31 0.27
N ALA A 359 -15.19 3.16 -0.73
CA ALA A 359 -16.11 2.82 -1.82
C ALA A 359 -15.62 1.63 -2.66
N MET A 360 -14.30 1.50 -2.84
CA MET A 360 -13.65 0.34 -3.47
C MET A 360 -13.57 -0.88 -2.54
N SER A 361 -13.83 -0.71 -1.24
CA SER A 361 -13.49 -1.68 -0.19
C SER A 361 -12.03 -2.14 -0.24
N ALA A 362 -11.13 -1.23 -0.57
CA ALA A 362 -9.70 -1.47 -0.66
C ALA A 362 -9.01 -1.12 0.66
N GLY A 363 -7.98 -1.90 1.01
CA GLY A 363 -7.00 -1.49 2.00
C GLY A 363 -6.21 -0.27 1.52
N ARG A 364 -5.54 0.43 2.42
CA ARG A 364 -4.73 1.61 2.11
C ARG A 364 -3.53 1.77 3.03
N VAL A 365 -2.48 2.35 2.47
CA VAL A 365 -1.28 2.73 3.21
C VAL A 365 -0.88 4.14 2.80
N TYR A 366 -0.80 5.03 3.78
CA TYR A 366 -0.32 6.39 3.55
C TYR A 366 1.21 6.42 3.46
N TRP A 367 1.75 7.22 2.54
CA TRP A 367 3.18 7.51 2.43
C TRP A 367 3.50 8.83 3.15
N SER A 368 4.11 8.82 4.34
CA SER A 368 4.62 7.70 5.16
C SER A 368 4.55 8.07 6.65
N ASN A 369 5.21 7.34 7.56
CA ASN A 369 5.32 7.73 8.97
C ASN A 369 6.52 8.65 9.30
N ASP A 370 7.22 9.17 8.30
CA ASP A 370 8.44 9.97 8.48
C ASP A 370 8.18 11.39 9.05
N HIS A 371 9.26 12.04 9.49
CA HIS A 371 9.28 13.40 10.04
C HIS A 371 9.66 14.46 9.00
N ASP A 372 8.91 14.53 7.91
CA ASP A 372 9.24 15.35 6.74
C ASP A 372 8.13 16.33 6.32
N GLY A 373 7.09 16.46 7.14
CA GLY A 373 5.90 17.26 6.87
C GLY A 373 4.81 16.54 6.07
N TRP A 374 5.07 15.33 5.56
CA TRP A 374 4.06 14.46 4.98
C TRP A 374 3.47 13.54 6.05
N GLY A 375 4.30 13.05 6.97
CA GLY A 375 3.87 12.11 8.00
C GLY A 375 2.94 12.67 9.09
N PRO A 376 2.50 11.79 10.01
CA PRO A 376 1.42 12.07 10.96
C PRO A 376 1.83 12.89 12.17
N TRP A 377 3.09 13.35 12.23
CA TRP A 377 3.68 13.94 13.43
C TRP A 377 3.94 15.43 13.24
N GLU A 378 3.75 16.22 14.30
CA GLU A 378 4.25 17.60 14.33
C GLU A 378 5.80 17.62 14.29
N ASP A 379 6.36 18.72 13.77
CA ASP A 379 7.80 18.97 13.80
C ASP A 379 8.31 18.96 15.25
N ARG A 380 9.14 17.96 15.59
CA ARG A 380 9.75 17.86 16.92
C ARG A 380 11.19 18.37 16.95
N ALA A 381 11.60 18.85 18.13
CA ALA A 381 13.01 18.91 18.47
C ALA A 381 13.54 17.47 18.66
N GLU A 382 14.81 17.23 18.31
CA GLU A 382 15.46 15.92 18.42
C GLU A 382 15.29 15.34 19.84
N GLY A 383 14.68 14.15 19.95
CA GLY A 383 14.41 13.45 21.22
C GLY A 383 13.14 13.85 21.98
N GLY A 384 12.23 14.64 21.38
CA GLY A 384 10.90 14.92 21.94
C GLY A 384 9.89 13.80 21.68
N GLU A 385 8.84 13.74 22.53
CA GLU A 385 7.67 12.86 22.34
C GLU A 385 6.98 13.13 20.99
N LEU A 386 6.39 12.09 20.41
CA LEU A 386 5.59 12.21 19.19
C LEU A 386 4.27 12.91 19.49
N THR A 387 4.03 14.04 18.82
CA THR A 387 2.75 14.75 18.89
C THR A 387 1.98 14.54 17.59
N PRO A 388 0.71 14.07 17.64
CA PRO A 388 -0.14 13.94 16.47
C PRO A 388 -0.32 15.27 15.73
N GLY A 389 -0.05 15.29 14.44
CA GLY A 389 -0.27 16.39 13.51
C GLY A 389 -1.57 16.24 12.71
N PRO A 390 -1.80 17.09 11.69
CA PRO A 390 -3.05 17.11 10.92
C PRO A 390 -3.42 15.78 10.27
N LEU A 391 -2.44 15.02 9.77
CA LEU A 391 -2.70 13.72 9.16
C LEU A 391 -3.20 12.71 10.19
N ALA A 392 -2.62 12.66 11.39
CA ALA A 392 -3.07 11.74 12.43
C ALA A 392 -4.55 11.96 12.77
N HIS A 393 -4.99 13.21 12.85
CA HIS A 393 -6.40 13.54 13.08
C HIS A 393 -7.32 13.06 11.95
N VAL A 394 -6.90 13.18 10.69
CA VAL A 394 -7.72 12.71 9.56
C VAL A 394 -7.75 11.18 9.48
N MET A 395 -6.65 10.52 9.85
CA MET A 395 -6.54 9.05 9.83
C MET A 395 -7.25 8.39 11.01
N ASN A 396 -7.38 9.08 12.15
CA ASN A 396 -8.06 8.57 13.35
C ASN A 396 -9.58 8.54 13.17
N ARG A 397 -10.09 7.50 12.50
CA ARG A 397 -11.51 7.32 12.17
C ARG A 397 -11.95 5.90 12.54
N ALA A 398 -13.23 5.74 12.89
CA ALA A 398 -13.78 4.42 13.13
C ALA A 398 -13.89 3.62 11.83
N TYR A 399 -13.55 2.33 11.87
CA TYR A 399 -13.63 1.45 10.72
C TYR A 399 -13.69 -0.03 11.17
N PRO A 400 -14.24 -0.94 10.35
CA PRO A 400 -14.07 -2.37 10.60
C PRO A 400 -12.62 -2.74 10.33
N ARG A 401 -11.95 -3.48 11.22
CA ARG A 401 -10.64 -4.10 10.96
C ARG A 401 -10.78 -5.45 10.23
N ALA A 402 -11.78 -6.22 10.64
CA ALA A 402 -12.12 -7.52 10.07
C ALA A 402 -13.63 -7.73 10.10
N VAL A 403 -14.21 -8.30 9.05
CA VAL A 403 -15.65 -8.61 8.97
C VAL A 403 -15.84 -10.12 8.85
N ALA A 404 -16.63 -10.70 9.77
CA ALA A 404 -16.89 -12.13 9.84
C ALA A 404 -17.96 -12.61 8.83
N GLY A 405 -17.82 -12.19 7.57
CA GLY A 405 -18.71 -12.54 6.47
C GLY A 405 -18.29 -11.82 5.19
N GLU A 406 -19.19 -11.77 4.21
CA GLU A 406 -18.98 -11.02 2.98
C GLU A 406 -19.53 -9.59 3.11
N PRO A 407 -18.67 -8.56 3.09
CA PRO A 407 -19.10 -7.18 3.20
C PRO A 407 -20.06 -6.79 2.08
N LEU A 408 -21.13 -6.07 2.43
CA LEU A 408 -22.11 -5.53 1.49
C LEU A 408 -22.05 -4.00 1.44
N GLU A 409 -21.89 -3.38 2.60
CA GLU A 409 -21.89 -1.92 2.75
C GLU A 409 -21.14 -1.55 4.01
N LEU A 410 -20.21 -0.60 3.89
CA LEU A 410 -19.33 -0.16 4.97
C LEU A 410 -19.22 1.36 4.86
N GLY A 411 -19.23 2.06 5.99
CA GLY A 411 -18.99 3.49 5.98
C GLY A 411 -18.97 4.10 7.36
N TYR A 412 -18.20 5.18 7.47
CA TYR A 412 -18.19 6.07 8.63
C TYR A 412 -18.71 7.44 8.21
N ASP A 413 -19.81 7.87 8.82
CA ASP A 413 -20.35 9.22 8.63
C ASP A 413 -19.72 10.16 9.65
N ASP A 414 -18.80 11.02 9.21
CA ASP A 414 -18.13 12.01 10.07
C ASP A 414 -19.09 12.99 10.74
N ALA A 415 -20.16 13.39 10.05
CA ALA A 415 -21.07 14.39 10.58
C ALA A 415 -21.98 13.81 11.66
N ALA A 416 -22.27 12.50 11.57
CA ALA A 416 -23.05 11.76 12.55
C ALA A 416 -22.19 10.94 13.53
N GLU A 417 -20.86 10.92 13.35
CA GLU A 417 -19.91 10.10 14.09
C GLU A 417 -20.34 8.63 14.17
N THR A 418 -20.89 8.10 13.08
CA THR A 418 -21.57 6.79 13.07
C THR A 418 -20.85 5.82 12.14
N LEU A 419 -20.43 4.67 12.68
CA LEU A 419 -19.90 3.55 11.91
C LEU A 419 -21.02 2.58 11.55
N SER A 420 -21.17 2.24 10.27
CA SER A 420 -22.11 1.24 9.76
C SER A 420 -21.40 0.12 9.01
N VAL A 421 -21.76 -1.13 9.34
CA VAL A 421 -21.19 -2.33 8.72
C VAL A 421 -22.31 -3.32 8.41
N ARG A 422 -22.54 -3.62 7.14
CA ARG A 422 -23.50 -4.63 6.69
C ARG A 422 -22.79 -5.72 5.91
N TYR A 423 -23.09 -6.97 6.22
CA TYR A 423 -22.45 -8.13 5.60
C TYR A 423 -23.39 -9.33 5.50
N THR A 424 -23.07 -10.25 4.59
CA THR A 424 -23.69 -11.56 4.48
C THR A 424 -22.90 -12.57 5.31
N GLU A 425 -23.57 -13.36 6.13
CA GLU A 425 -22.99 -14.47 6.86
C GLU A 425 -22.49 -15.55 5.88
N ARG A 426 -21.29 -16.09 6.13
CA ARG A 426 -20.64 -17.07 5.23
C ARG A 426 -20.27 -18.35 5.97
N ALA A 427 -20.72 -19.49 5.45
CA ALA A 427 -20.29 -20.79 5.95
C ALA A 427 -18.77 -20.96 5.85
N GLY A 428 -18.13 -21.35 6.95
CA GLY A 428 -16.68 -21.54 7.02
C GLY A 428 -15.91 -20.31 7.49
N VAL A 429 -16.55 -19.14 7.57
CA VAL A 429 -15.99 -17.96 8.25
C VAL A 429 -16.24 -18.10 9.76
N SER A 430 -15.27 -17.70 10.58
CA SER A 430 -15.35 -17.78 12.04
C SER A 430 -14.75 -16.54 12.71
N GLY A 431 -14.93 -16.42 14.02
CA GLY A 431 -14.43 -15.29 14.80
C GLY A 431 -15.44 -14.15 14.88
N SER A 432 -14.96 -13.00 15.33
CA SER A 432 -15.77 -11.78 15.50
C SER A 432 -15.51 -10.80 14.36
N THR A 433 -16.53 -10.02 14.01
CA THR A 433 -16.31 -8.74 13.33
C THR A 433 -15.65 -7.80 14.33
N GLU A 434 -14.59 -7.12 13.89
CA GLU A 434 -13.77 -6.23 14.71
C GLU A 434 -13.94 -4.79 14.25
N LEU A 435 -14.33 -3.90 15.15
CA LEU A 435 -14.54 -2.48 14.87
C LEU A 435 -13.59 -1.65 15.71
N TYR A 436 -12.68 -0.90 15.07
CA TYR A 436 -11.88 0.10 15.77
C TYR A 436 -12.73 1.35 16.04
N LEU A 437 -12.66 1.85 17.28
CA LEU A 437 -13.41 3.02 17.73
C LEU A 437 -12.46 4.04 18.39
N PRO A 438 -12.23 5.21 17.77
CA PRO A 438 -11.41 6.28 18.35
C PRO A 438 -11.92 6.73 19.73
N GLU A 439 -11.03 6.87 20.70
CA GLU A 439 -11.39 7.25 22.08
C GLU A 439 -11.94 8.68 22.18
N ASP A 440 -11.47 9.60 21.33
CA ASP A 440 -11.91 10.99 21.27
C ASP A 440 -13.37 11.15 20.79
N VAL A 441 -13.89 10.16 20.06
CA VAL A 441 -15.26 10.13 19.55
C VAL A 441 -16.14 9.19 20.39
N PHE A 442 -15.70 7.97 20.65
CA PHE A 442 -16.52 6.89 21.25
C PHE A 442 -16.23 6.65 22.74
N GLY A 443 -15.26 7.35 23.33
CA GLY A 443 -14.92 7.19 24.75
C GLY A 443 -14.26 5.84 25.08
N GLY A 444 -14.58 5.30 26.26
CA GLY A 444 -13.81 4.22 26.90
C GLY A 444 -14.39 2.81 26.80
N GLY A 445 -15.55 2.61 26.15
CA GLY A 445 -16.19 1.30 25.95
C GLY A 445 -17.72 1.33 25.87
N PRO A 446 -18.39 0.16 25.67
CA PRO A 446 -19.85 0.07 25.58
C PRO A 446 -20.55 0.60 26.84
N GLY A 447 -21.52 1.50 26.68
CA GLY A 447 -22.19 2.19 27.81
C GLY A 447 -21.30 3.17 28.57
N GLN A 448 -20.13 3.49 28.01
CA GLN A 448 -19.17 4.48 28.47
C GLN A 448 -18.71 5.35 27.28
N GLY A 449 -19.67 5.77 26.45
CA GLY A 449 -19.42 6.68 25.32
C GLY A 449 -20.03 6.28 23.98
N PHE A 450 -20.53 5.03 23.81
CA PHE A 450 -21.20 4.61 22.57
C PHE A 450 -22.31 3.56 22.76
N GLU A 451 -23.22 3.54 21.79
CA GLU A 451 -24.30 2.56 21.63
C GLU A 451 -24.03 1.66 20.40
N LEU A 452 -24.17 0.34 20.57
CA LEU A 452 -24.13 -0.65 19.49
C LEU A 452 -25.55 -1.13 19.19
N THR A 453 -25.98 -0.98 17.93
CA THR A 453 -27.17 -1.63 17.38
C THR A 453 -26.76 -2.79 16.47
N VAL A 454 -27.38 -3.96 16.65
CA VAL A 454 -27.18 -5.15 15.81
C VAL A 454 -28.53 -5.62 15.27
N ASP A 455 -28.69 -5.56 13.96
CA ASP A 455 -29.83 -6.15 13.25
C ASP A 455 -29.39 -7.45 12.58
N THR A 456 -29.89 -8.57 13.07
CA THR A 456 -29.56 -9.91 12.56
C THR A 456 -30.80 -10.81 12.63
N PRO A 457 -31.01 -11.74 11.68
CA PRO A 457 -32.12 -12.70 11.71
C PRO A 457 -32.16 -13.58 12.97
N ALA A 458 -31.02 -13.71 13.68
CA ALA A 458 -30.95 -14.43 14.95
C ALA A 458 -31.58 -13.67 16.14
N GLY A 459 -31.90 -12.38 15.98
CA GLY A 459 -32.50 -11.50 16.99
C GLY A 459 -31.56 -11.14 18.15
N ASP A 460 -32.08 -10.41 19.14
CA ASP A 460 -31.30 -9.85 20.28
C ASP A 460 -30.53 -10.88 21.11
N GLY A 461 -30.94 -12.15 21.10
CA GLY A 461 -30.26 -13.25 21.78
C GLY A 461 -29.22 -13.98 20.92
N GLY A 462 -29.09 -13.58 19.65
CA GLY A 462 -28.28 -14.22 18.62
C GLY A 462 -26.92 -13.56 18.39
N TRP A 463 -26.44 -12.73 19.30
CA TRP A 463 -25.11 -12.12 19.19
C TRP A 463 -24.52 -11.79 20.56
N THR A 464 -23.20 -11.59 20.60
CA THR A 464 -22.45 -11.14 21.77
C THR A 464 -21.43 -10.09 21.35
N SER A 465 -21.02 -9.21 22.27
CA SER A 465 -19.89 -8.32 22.06
C SER A 465 -18.89 -8.34 23.22
N ASP A 466 -17.65 -8.01 22.91
CA ASP A 466 -16.55 -7.86 23.85
C ASP A 466 -15.73 -6.61 23.48
N TRP A 467 -15.26 -5.87 24.47
CA TRP A 467 -14.51 -4.63 24.27
C TRP A 467 -13.07 -4.78 24.76
N ASP A 468 -12.13 -4.69 23.83
CA ASP A 468 -10.72 -4.53 24.14
C ASP A 468 -10.41 -3.04 24.30
N GLY A 469 -10.34 -2.56 25.53
CA GLY A 469 -10.02 -1.16 25.83
C GLY A 469 -8.55 -0.80 25.63
N GLN A 470 -7.64 -1.77 25.53
CA GLN A 470 -6.22 -1.50 25.24
C GLN A 470 -6.05 -1.22 23.74
N LEU A 471 -6.70 -2.02 22.90
CA LEU A 471 -6.67 -1.83 21.46
C LEU A 471 -7.82 -0.95 20.95
N ARG A 472 -8.80 -0.60 21.78
CA ARG A 472 -10.01 0.14 21.35
C ARG A 472 -10.76 -0.58 20.23
N ILE A 473 -10.89 -1.90 20.37
CA ILE A 473 -11.58 -2.77 19.42
C ILE A 473 -12.85 -3.33 20.05
N LEU A 474 -13.97 -3.12 19.37
CA LEU A 474 -15.23 -3.79 19.67
C LEU A 474 -15.33 -5.06 18.83
N HIS A 475 -15.31 -6.21 19.49
CA HIS A 475 -15.56 -7.52 18.89
C HIS A 475 -17.06 -7.80 18.92
N VAL A 476 -17.67 -8.10 17.77
CA VAL A 476 -19.08 -8.52 17.67
C VAL A 476 -19.16 -9.91 17.03
N THR A 477 -19.72 -10.87 17.77
CA THR A 477 -19.93 -12.24 17.30
C THR A 477 -21.42 -12.49 17.12
N VAL A 478 -21.84 -12.83 15.90
CA VAL A 478 -23.20 -13.30 15.63
C VAL A 478 -23.26 -14.82 15.74
N ASN A 479 -24.22 -15.31 16.51
CA ASN A 479 -24.43 -16.72 16.79
C ASN A 479 -25.80 -17.15 16.25
N GLY A 480 -25.82 -18.16 15.38
CA GLY A 480 -27.06 -18.80 14.93
C GLY A 480 -27.73 -18.15 13.71
N ALA A 481 -27.06 -17.22 13.05
CA ALA A 481 -27.41 -16.83 11.68
C ALA A 481 -26.98 -17.93 10.69
N ALA A 482 -27.74 -18.10 9.61
CA ALA A 482 -27.45 -19.07 8.57
C ALA A 482 -26.59 -18.47 7.45
N ASP A 483 -25.89 -19.31 6.69
CA ASP A 483 -25.20 -18.87 5.46
C ASP A 483 -26.17 -18.13 4.53
N GLY A 484 -25.80 -16.91 4.13
CA GLY A 484 -26.65 -16.03 3.33
C GLY A 484 -27.54 -15.06 4.11
N ASP A 485 -27.62 -15.16 5.44
CA ASP A 485 -28.32 -14.16 6.26
C ASP A 485 -27.56 -12.82 6.23
N GLU A 486 -28.27 -11.70 6.24
CA GLU A 486 -27.65 -10.37 6.33
C GLU A 486 -27.63 -9.89 7.78
N THR A 487 -26.47 -9.44 8.24
CA THR A 487 -26.29 -8.76 9.53
C THR A 487 -25.89 -7.30 9.27
N ALA A 488 -26.49 -6.37 10.02
CA ALA A 488 -26.10 -4.96 10.05
C ALA A 488 -25.70 -4.53 11.47
N LEU A 489 -24.57 -3.85 11.58
CA LEU A 489 -24.03 -3.27 12.80
C LEU A 489 -24.00 -1.74 12.64
N THR A 490 -24.42 -1.04 13.67
CA THR A 490 -24.29 0.43 13.75
C THR A 490 -23.72 0.80 15.12
N VAL A 491 -22.66 1.59 15.13
CA VAL A 491 -22.05 2.15 16.35
C VAL A 491 -22.10 3.66 16.27
N ALA A 492 -22.65 4.30 17.30
CA ALA A 492 -22.76 5.75 17.41
C ALA A 492 -22.41 6.21 18.84
N PRO A 493 -21.84 7.41 19.03
CA PRO A 493 -21.56 7.94 20.37
C PRO A 493 -22.85 8.24 21.16
N GLU A 494 -22.77 8.19 22.49
CA GLU A 494 -23.89 8.43 23.44
C GLU A 494 -24.25 9.91 23.67
#